data_AF-A0A381W5P0-F1
#
_entry.id   AF-A0A381W5P0-F1
#
_cell.length_a   1.000
_cell.length_b   1.000
_cell.length_c   1.000
_cell.angle_alpha   90.00
_cell.angle_beta   90.00
_cell.angle_gamma   90.00
#
_symmetry.space_group_name_H-M   'P 1'
#
loop_
_entity.id
_entity.type
_entity.pdbx_description
1 polymer ?
#
loop_
_entity_poly.entity_id
_entity_poly.type
_entity_poly.pdbx_seq_one_letter_code
_entity_poly.pdbx_strand_id
1 'polypeptide(L)'
;MDSSNISDIDKFHAALPLLISDKRYLKAEVLLINASKPSLQRIVSEADELWKSNNLSEANFKLERALRISKEEASIYLRLAHIRLEQGYFKESKAFAARGSMIADLSSWERLLLNVYLKINP
;
A
#
# COMPACT_ATOMS: atom_id res chain seq x y z
N MET A 1 -17.61 -27.11 -12.86
CA MET A 1 -16.71 -25.94 -12.82
C MET A 1 -17.56 -24.73 -12.51
N ASP A 2 -17.29 -24.07 -11.39
CA ASP A 2 -18.13 -23.00 -10.86
C ASP A 2 -17.89 -21.71 -11.65
N SER A 3 -18.94 -21.15 -12.24
CA SER A 3 -18.90 -19.92 -13.04
C SER A 3 -18.49 -18.69 -12.24
N SER A 4 -18.60 -18.74 -10.90
CA SER A 4 -18.14 -17.71 -9.98
C SER A 4 -16.62 -17.47 -10.08
N ASN A 5 -15.82 -18.54 -10.11
CA ASN A 5 -14.36 -18.48 -10.18
C ASN A 5 -13.84 -17.84 -11.47
N ILE A 6 -14.55 -18.02 -12.59
CA ILE A 6 -14.16 -17.43 -13.88
C ILE A 6 -14.36 -15.90 -13.83
N SER A 7 -15.49 -15.45 -13.27
CA SER A 7 -15.78 -14.02 -13.10
C SER A 7 -14.75 -13.29 -12.22
N ASP A 8 -14.27 -13.95 -11.15
CA ASP A 8 -13.33 -13.32 -10.22
C ASP A 8 -11.91 -13.25 -10.79
N ILE A 9 -11.51 -14.23 -11.61
CA ILE A 9 -10.26 -14.19 -12.38
C ILE A 9 -10.30 -13.05 -13.42
N ASP A 10 -11.41 -12.89 -14.12
CA ASP A 10 -11.57 -11.84 -15.13
C ASP A 10 -11.50 -10.44 -14.50
N LYS A 11 -12.14 -10.23 -13.34
CA LYS A 11 -12.04 -8.99 -12.57
C LYS A 11 -10.61 -8.70 -12.12
N PHE A 12 -9.88 -9.72 -11.66
CA PHE A 12 -8.47 -9.58 -11.28
C PHE A 12 -7.60 -9.18 -12.46
N HIS A 13 -7.76 -9.84 -13.62
CA HIS A 13 -7.02 -9.48 -14.84
C HIS A 13 -7.31 -8.05 -15.29
N ALA A 14 -8.56 -7.60 -15.19
CA ALA A 14 -8.94 -6.22 -15.49
C ALA A 14 -8.35 -5.19 -14.51
N ALA A 15 -8.09 -5.57 -13.26
CA ALA A 15 -7.51 -4.68 -12.24
C ALA A 15 -6.00 -4.44 -12.43
N LEU A 16 -5.26 -5.39 -13.00
CA LEU A 16 -3.80 -5.30 -13.11
C LEU A 16 -3.30 -4.06 -13.89
N PRO A 17 -3.85 -3.72 -15.07
CA PRO A 17 -3.46 -2.50 -15.77
C PRO A 17 -3.75 -1.24 -14.93
N LEU A 18 -4.89 -1.22 -14.22
CA LEU A 18 -5.31 -0.07 -13.41
C LEU A 18 -4.38 0.17 -12.22
N LEU A 19 -3.85 -0.88 -11.60
CA LEU A 19 -2.85 -0.74 -10.53
C LEU A 19 -1.61 0.03 -10.99
N ILE A 20 -1.23 -0.13 -12.27
CA ILE A 20 -0.03 0.50 -12.84
C ILE A 20 -0.35 1.89 -13.37
N SER A 21 -1.47 2.06 -14.06
CA SER A 21 -1.80 3.30 -14.78
C SER A 21 -2.56 4.34 -13.95
N ASP A 22 -3.25 3.93 -12.88
CA ASP A 22 -4.10 4.82 -12.09
C ASP A 22 -3.68 4.83 -10.61
N LYS A 23 -3.04 5.94 -10.21
CA LYS A 23 -2.61 6.16 -8.82
C LYS A 23 -3.80 6.18 -7.85
N ARG A 24 -4.98 6.66 -8.24
CA ARG A 24 -6.16 6.70 -7.37
C ARG A 24 -6.69 5.29 -7.14
N TYR A 25 -6.69 4.46 -8.18
CA TYR A 25 -7.05 3.05 -8.05
C TYR A 25 -6.07 2.32 -7.13
N LEU A 26 -4.77 2.46 -7.37
CA LEU A 26 -3.74 1.88 -6.50
C LEU A 26 -3.86 2.34 -5.03
N LYS A 27 -4.19 3.61 -4.79
CA LYS A 27 -4.46 4.14 -3.45
C LYS A 27 -5.65 3.43 -2.79
N ALA A 28 -6.75 3.25 -3.52
CA ALA A 28 -7.93 2.58 -2.99
C ALA A 28 -7.59 1.16 -2.53
N GLU A 29 -6.85 0.41 -3.34
CA GLU A 29 -6.41 -0.95 -3.00
C GLU A 29 -5.47 -1.00 -1.80
N VAL A 30 -4.58 -0.02 -1.63
CA VAL A 30 -3.73 0.12 -0.44
C VAL A 30 -4.54 0.36 0.83
N LEU A 31 -5.58 1.19 0.76
CA LEU A 31 -6.41 1.53 1.90
C LEU A 31 -7.22 0.32 2.42
N LEU A 32 -7.40 -0.71 1.61
CA LEU A 32 -8.05 -1.97 2.01
C LEU A 32 -7.14 -2.86 2.88
N ILE A 33 -5.82 -2.62 2.87
CA ILE A 33 -4.87 -3.42 3.65
C ILE A 33 -4.91 -2.97 5.11
N ASN A 34 -5.36 -3.87 5.97
CA ASN A 34 -5.38 -3.69 7.42
C ASN A 34 -4.04 -4.08 8.05
N ALA A 35 -3.72 -3.46 9.18
CA ALA A 35 -2.60 -3.86 10.00
C ALA A 35 -2.91 -5.13 10.79
N SER A 36 -1.87 -5.91 11.07
CA SER A 36 -1.97 -7.19 11.79
C SER A 36 -2.42 -7.05 13.25
N LYS A 37 -2.21 -5.88 13.87
CA LYS A 37 -2.48 -5.63 15.30
C LYS A 37 -3.44 -4.45 15.49
N PRO A 38 -4.42 -4.52 16.42
CA PRO A 38 -5.36 -3.42 16.66
C PRO A 38 -4.71 -2.07 17.00
N SER A 39 -3.60 -2.10 17.77
CA SER A 39 -2.87 -0.88 18.13
C SER A 39 -2.23 -0.19 16.92
N LEU A 40 -1.70 -0.98 15.98
CA LEU A 40 -1.17 -0.47 14.71
C LEU A 40 -2.29 -0.05 13.78
N GLN A 41 -3.39 -0.82 13.73
CA GLN A 41 -4.57 -0.50 12.92
C GLN A 41 -5.13 0.88 13.29
N ARG A 42 -5.20 1.22 14.58
CA ARG A 42 -5.63 2.56 15.00
C ARG A 42 -4.71 3.65 14.43
N ILE A 43 -3.40 3.44 14.47
CA ILE A 43 -2.43 4.41 13.94
C ILE A 43 -2.59 4.56 12.42
N VAL A 44 -2.77 3.43 11.72
CA VAL A 44 -3.01 3.35 10.28
C VAL A 44 -4.30 4.09 9.90
N SER A 45 -5.42 3.81 10.58
CA SER A 45 -6.69 4.49 10.31
C SER A 45 -6.59 6.01 10.50
N GLU A 46 -5.94 6.47 11.57
CA GLU A 46 -5.70 7.90 11.78
C GLU A 46 -4.78 8.51 10.71
N ALA A 47 -3.79 7.76 10.19
CA ALA A 47 -2.97 8.21 9.07
C ALA A 47 -3.75 8.25 7.75
N ASP A 48 -4.68 7.32 7.54
CA ASP A 48 -5.54 7.28 6.37
C ASP A 48 -6.49 8.48 6.33
N GLU A 49 -7.02 8.93 7.46
CA GLU A 49 -7.84 10.15 7.52
C GLU A 49 -7.04 11.43 7.20
N LEU A 50 -5.81 11.53 7.69
CA LEU A 50 -4.88 12.60 7.31
C LEU A 50 -4.56 12.54 5.81
N TRP A 51 -4.36 11.33 5.27
CA TRP A 51 -4.03 11.14 3.88
C TRP A 51 -5.22 11.48 2.96
N LYS A 52 -6.44 11.07 3.31
CA LYS A 52 -7.67 11.41 2.56
C LYS A 52 -7.94 12.91 2.57
N SER A 53 -7.59 13.61 3.65
CA SER A 53 -7.66 15.07 3.76
C SER A 53 -6.48 15.82 3.13
N ASN A 54 -5.63 15.12 2.37
CA ASN A 54 -4.45 15.66 1.68
C ASN A 54 -3.36 16.21 2.62
N ASN A 55 -3.39 15.85 3.91
CA ASN A 55 -2.33 16.16 4.87
C ASN A 55 -1.21 15.09 4.81
N LEU A 56 -0.50 15.06 3.68
CA LEU A 56 0.49 14.02 3.37
C LEU A 56 1.68 14.01 4.35
N SER A 57 2.09 15.18 4.83
CA SER A 57 3.24 15.30 5.75
C SER A 57 2.95 14.65 7.10
N GLU A 58 1.80 14.97 7.70
CA GLU A 58 1.41 14.41 8.98
C GLU A 58 1.10 12.91 8.88
N ALA A 59 0.42 12.49 7.81
CA ALA A 59 0.18 11.07 7.53
C ALA A 59 1.50 10.28 7.46
N ASN A 60 2.48 10.80 6.72
CA ASN A 60 3.80 10.19 6.62
C ASN A 60 4.51 10.13 8.00
N PHE A 61 4.56 11.24 8.73
CA PHE A 61 5.20 11.28 10.05
C PHE A 61 4.61 10.22 11.00
N LYS A 62 3.29 10.09 10.98
CA LYS A 62 2.54 9.14 11.81
C LYS A 62 2.85 7.68 11.46
N LEU A 63 2.95 7.36 10.17
CA LEU A 63 3.32 6.04 9.69
C LEU A 63 4.79 5.71 9.97
N GLU A 64 5.71 6.67 9.84
CA GLU A 64 7.11 6.47 10.22
C GLU A 64 7.28 6.21 11.72
N ARG A 65 6.45 6.82 12.58
CA ARG A 65 6.39 6.47 14.00
C ARG A 65 5.89 5.04 14.20
N ALA A 66 4.90 4.60 13.43
CA ALA A 66 4.38 3.23 13.48
C ALA A 66 5.47 2.19 13.13
N LEU A 67 6.35 2.49 12.17
CA LEU A 67 7.50 1.63 11.85
C LEU A 67 8.51 1.46 13.00
N ARG A 68 8.57 2.40 13.94
CA ARG A 68 9.41 2.26 15.14
C ARG A 68 8.81 1.28 16.14
N ILE A 69 7.51 1.03 16.06
CA ILE A 69 6.78 0.07 16.90
C ILE A 69 6.84 -1.33 16.27
N SER A 70 6.62 -1.44 14.96
CA SER A 70 6.72 -2.70 14.23
C SER A 70 7.32 -2.48 12.84
N LYS A 71 8.37 -3.23 12.52
CA LYS A 71 9.01 -3.26 11.20
C LYS A 71 8.43 -4.34 10.29
N GLU A 72 7.50 -5.16 10.79
CA GLU A 72 6.93 -6.30 10.07
C GLU A 72 5.46 -6.02 9.76
N GLU A 73 5.17 -4.89 9.11
CA GLU A 73 3.80 -4.46 8.88
C GLU A 73 3.64 -3.86 7.47
N ALA A 74 3.15 -4.69 6.55
CA ALA A 74 3.03 -4.36 5.13
C ALA A 74 2.09 -3.18 4.88
N SER A 75 1.00 -3.12 5.66
CA SER A 75 0.00 -2.05 5.62
C SER A 75 0.64 -0.66 5.78
N ILE A 76 1.70 -0.53 6.60
CA ILE A 76 2.43 0.72 6.81
C ILE A 76 3.37 1.02 5.64
N TYR A 77 4.13 0.04 5.16
CA TYR A 77 5.04 0.23 4.03
C TYR A 77 4.32 0.61 2.74
N LEU A 78 3.17 0.00 2.46
CA LEU A 78 2.34 0.32 1.30
C LEU A 78 1.87 1.78 1.31
N ARG A 79 1.40 2.27 2.47
CA ARG A 79 0.96 3.65 2.64
C ARG A 79 2.12 4.63 2.48
N LEU A 80 3.26 4.37 3.11
CA LEU A 80 4.47 5.19 2.95
C LEU A 80 4.95 5.23 1.50
N ALA A 81 4.97 4.08 0.82
CA ALA A 81 5.33 4.02 -0.60
C ALA A 81 4.39 4.88 -1.45
N HIS A 82 3.08 4.80 -1.22
CA HIS A 82 2.12 5.60 -1.97
C HIS A 82 2.19 7.09 -1.66
N ILE A 83 2.27 7.48 -0.39
CA ILE A 83 2.36 8.89 0.00
C ILE A 83 3.60 9.54 -0.63
N ARG A 84 4.76 8.84 -0.61
CA ARG A 84 5.97 9.33 -1.28
C ARG A 84 5.80 9.43 -2.79
N LEU A 85 5.08 8.51 -3.41
CA LEU A 85 4.73 8.60 -4.83
C LEU A 85 3.85 9.83 -5.15
N GLU A 86 2.83 10.11 -4.33
CA GLU A 86 1.98 11.31 -4.48
C GLU A 86 2.77 12.61 -4.30
N GLN A 87 3.76 12.61 -3.41
CA GLN A 87 4.66 13.74 -3.19
C GLN A 87 5.72 13.93 -4.28
N GLY A 88 5.85 13.00 -5.24
CA GLY A 88 6.90 13.03 -6.27
C GLY A 88 8.27 12.51 -5.81
N TYR A 89 8.35 11.91 -4.62
CA TYR A 89 9.56 11.29 -4.08
C TYR A 89 9.68 9.83 -4.52
N PHE A 90 9.95 9.61 -5.81
CA PHE A 90 9.92 8.28 -6.43
C PHE A 90 10.96 7.30 -5.87
N LYS A 91 12.15 7.79 -5.51
CA LYS A 91 13.22 6.94 -4.95
C LYS A 91 12.82 6.42 -3.56
N GLU A 92 12.26 7.28 -2.74
CA GLU A 92 11.76 6.99 -1.40
C GLU A 92 10.56 6.05 -1.46
N SER A 93 9.64 6.27 -2.40
CA SER A 93 8.53 5.36 -2.67
C SER A 93 9.02 3.93 -2.93
N LYS A 94 9.98 3.77 -3.86
CA LYS A 94 10.61 2.48 -4.15
C LYS A 94 11.34 1.89 -2.95
N ALA A 95 12.04 2.72 -2.17
CA ALA A 95 12.76 2.28 -0.99
C ALA A 95 11.83 1.70 0.09
N PHE A 96 10.68 2.33 0.33
CA PHE A 96 9.67 1.77 1.25
C PHE A 96 9.07 0.48 0.71
N ALA A 97 8.72 0.42 -0.57
CA ALA A 97 8.19 -0.79 -1.19
C ALA A 97 9.19 -1.97 -1.15
N ALA A 98 10.48 -1.70 -1.39
CA ALA A 98 11.53 -2.71 -1.32
C ALA A 98 11.69 -3.27 0.10
N ARG A 99 11.66 -2.40 1.12
CA ARG A 99 11.71 -2.83 2.53
C ARG A 99 10.47 -3.64 2.92
N GLY A 100 9.27 -3.18 2.52
CA GLY A 100 8.04 -3.92 2.77
C GLY A 100 8.05 -5.31 2.13
N SER A 101 8.67 -5.44 0.95
CA SER A 101 8.77 -6.72 0.21
C SER A 101 9.67 -7.76 0.90
N MET A 102 10.45 -7.36 1.91
CA MET A 102 11.29 -8.27 2.71
C MET A 102 10.54 -8.92 3.87
N ILE A 103 9.29 -8.53 4.14
CA ILE A 103 8.45 -9.17 5.16
C ILE A 103 8.15 -10.60 4.72
N ALA A 104 8.34 -11.56 5.63
CA ALA A 104 8.22 -12.98 5.33
C ALA A 104 6.78 -13.39 4.98
N ASP A 105 5.82 -12.98 5.81
CA ASP A 105 4.43 -13.45 5.77
C ASP A 105 3.50 -12.50 5.00
N LEU A 106 3.94 -12.03 3.83
CA LEU A 106 3.10 -11.22 2.96
C LEU A 106 2.03 -12.07 2.27
N SER A 107 0.80 -11.59 2.25
CA SER A 107 -0.22 -12.10 1.33
C SER A 107 0.19 -11.87 -0.13
N SER A 108 -0.37 -12.67 -1.04
CA SER A 108 -0.14 -12.50 -2.48
C SER A 108 -0.54 -11.10 -2.97
N TRP A 109 -1.58 -10.52 -2.38
CA TRP A 109 -2.06 -9.18 -2.74
C TRP A 109 -1.12 -8.07 -2.25
N GLU A 110 -0.66 -8.11 -1.00
CA GLU A 110 0.33 -7.15 -0.50
C GLU A 110 1.63 -7.21 -1.31
N ARG A 111 2.10 -8.43 -1.63
CA ARG A 111 3.28 -8.63 -2.46
C ARG A 111 3.10 -8.05 -3.86
N LEU A 112 1.92 -8.20 -4.47
CA LEU A 112 1.61 -7.59 -5.77
C LEU A 112 1.66 -6.05 -5.66
N LEU A 113 0.95 -5.47 -4.69
CA LEU A 113 0.90 -4.02 -4.52
C LEU A 113 2.29 -3.41 -4.28
N LEU A 114 3.13 -4.04 -3.44
CA LEU A 114 4.51 -3.59 -3.22
C LEU A 114 5.33 -3.63 -4.52
N ASN A 115 5.17 -4.66 -5.33
CA ASN A 115 5.86 -4.79 -6.62
C ASN A 115 5.44 -3.71 -7.62
N VAL A 116 4.20 -3.24 -7.60
CA VAL A 116 3.74 -2.14 -8.46
C VAL A 116 4.63 -0.91 -8.24
N TYR A 117 4.88 -0.50 -7.00
CA TYR A 117 5.74 0.66 -6.71
C TYR A 117 7.19 0.48 -7.19
N LEU A 118 7.72 -0.74 -7.16
CA LEU A 118 9.07 -1.04 -7.67
C LEU A 118 9.17 -0.84 -9.19
N LYS A 119 8.06 -0.99 -9.91
CA LYS A 119 7.97 -0.88 -11.38
C LYS A 119 7.55 0.51 -11.87
N ILE A 120 6.95 1.35 -11.02
CA ILE A 120 6.60 2.72 -11.38
C ILE A 120 7.88 3.52 -11.70
N ASN A 121 7.92 4.16 -12.85
CA ASN A 121 8.98 5.08 -13.24
C ASN A 121 8.43 6.53 -13.27
N PRO A 122 9.25 7.53 -12.94
CA PRO A 122 8.86 8.94 -13.01
C PRO A 122 8.50 9.38 -14.43
#